data_AF-A0A7D4BCP8-F1
#
_entry.id   AF-A0A7D4BCP8-F1
#
_cell.length_a   1.000
_cell.length_b   1.000
_cell.length_c   1.000
_cell.angle_alpha   90.00
_cell.angle_beta   90.00
_cell.angle_gamma   90.00
#
_symmetry.space_group_name_H-M   'P 1'
#
loop_
_entity.id
_entity.type
_entity.pdbx_description
1 polymer ?
#
loop_
_entity_poly.entity_id
_entity_poly.type
_entity_poly.pdbx_seq_one_letter_code
_entity_poly.pdbx_strand_id
1 'polypeptide(L)'
;MPSIFSRIVSGELPAYKVTEDADHLAFLDITPLVEGHTLVIPKKEIDYIFDLPPQELAALHVFAQRVAKGVQAAVPCKRIGVAVIGLEVPHAHIHLIPMNKVADMNFANPKIKVADDRMQALASAIAAKVDGGSGLGAAATGAAPAADDTTLAQLQRLTQGLNFISESDAPLEPVSYAAPAGNLPLDKLLQVVGEPAGAKVEQVELTEFLRNHTADNGVTGDVAIANRFKALQLYLKQELDGTQVYRVGSGPQVHAYALGRDAAGRLAGFKTVLTET
;
A
#
# COMPACT_ATOMS: atom_id res chain seq x y z
N MET A 1 -19.85 -12.24 -5.28
CA MET A 1 -19.08 -11.00 -5.01
C MET A 1 -17.63 -11.44 -4.88
N PRO A 2 -16.67 -10.80 -5.55
CA PRO A 2 -15.27 -11.24 -5.49
C PRO A 2 -14.77 -11.20 -4.05
N SER A 3 -14.11 -12.27 -3.60
CA SER A 3 -13.52 -12.32 -2.26
C SER A 3 -12.41 -11.26 -2.10
N ILE A 4 -12.03 -10.96 -0.87
CA ILE A 4 -10.92 -10.02 -0.60
C ILE A 4 -9.63 -10.48 -1.27
N PHE A 5 -9.42 -11.80 -1.42
CA PHE A 5 -8.24 -12.35 -2.10
C PHE A 5 -8.31 -12.15 -3.60
N SER A 6 -9.49 -12.27 -4.23
CA SER A 6 -9.66 -11.94 -5.64
C SER A 6 -9.32 -10.47 -5.93
N ARG A 7 -9.66 -9.57 -5.00
CA ARG A 7 -9.29 -8.14 -5.07
C ARG A 7 -7.79 -7.90 -4.85
N ILE A 8 -7.10 -8.74 -4.08
CA ILE A 8 -5.62 -8.72 -3.97
C ILE A 8 -4.98 -9.24 -5.26
N VAL A 9 -5.52 -10.31 -5.84
CA VAL A 9 -5.03 -10.91 -7.10
C VAL A 9 -5.18 -9.92 -8.26
N SER A 10 -6.29 -9.18 -8.33
CA SER A 10 -6.51 -8.15 -9.35
C SER A 10 -5.69 -6.87 -9.15
N GLY A 11 -5.02 -6.73 -7.99
CA GLY A 11 -4.26 -5.52 -7.63
C GLY A 11 -5.12 -4.37 -7.10
N GLU A 12 -6.43 -4.60 -6.89
CA GLU A 12 -7.33 -3.61 -6.30
C GLU A 12 -7.03 -3.35 -4.81
N LEU A 13 -6.65 -4.40 -4.08
CA LEU A 13 -6.19 -4.32 -2.68
C LEU A 13 -4.69 -4.60 -2.59
N PRO A 14 -3.96 -3.85 -1.73
CA PRO A 14 -2.55 -4.07 -1.51
C PRO A 14 -2.35 -5.35 -0.68
N ALA A 15 -1.19 -5.97 -0.83
CA ALA A 15 -0.77 -7.07 0.02
C ALA A 15 0.75 -7.09 0.17
N TYR A 16 1.22 -7.62 1.29
CA TYR A 16 2.63 -7.93 1.52
C TYR A 16 3.01 -9.19 0.74
N LYS A 17 3.09 -9.04 -0.60
CA LYS A 17 3.38 -10.13 -1.53
C LYS A 17 4.77 -10.71 -1.26
N VAL A 18 4.83 -12.03 -1.18
CA VAL A 18 6.07 -12.80 -1.01
C VAL A 18 6.53 -13.31 -2.38
N THR A 19 5.66 -13.98 -3.11
CA THR A 19 5.96 -14.51 -4.44
C THR A 19 4.67 -14.86 -5.17
N GLU A 20 4.73 -14.94 -6.49
CA GLU A 20 3.63 -15.41 -7.32
C GLU A 20 4.17 -16.19 -8.51
N ASP A 21 3.35 -17.07 -9.05
CA ASP A 21 3.55 -17.66 -10.37
C ASP A 21 2.30 -17.40 -11.25
N ALA A 22 2.14 -18.13 -12.34
CA ALA A 22 1.01 -17.96 -13.24
C ALA A 22 -0.35 -18.21 -12.55
N ASP A 23 -0.39 -19.15 -11.62
CA ASP A 23 -1.63 -19.72 -11.06
C ASP A 23 -1.80 -19.47 -9.56
N HIS A 24 -0.74 -19.08 -8.85
CA HIS A 24 -0.72 -18.96 -7.39
C HIS A 24 -0.13 -17.63 -6.93
N LEU A 25 -0.52 -17.23 -5.72
CA LEU A 25 -0.01 -16.06 -5.02
C LEU A 25 0.24 -16.39 -3.55
N ALA A 26 1.37 -15.93 -3.02
CA ALA A 26 1.68 -15.98 -1.59
C ALA A 26 1.92 -14.58 -1.03
N PHE A 27 1.34 -14.29 0.13
CA PHE A 27 1.45 -13.00 0.81
C PHE A 27 1.26 -13.15 2.33
N LEU A 28 1.73 -12.18 3.10
CA LEU A 28 1.56 -12.23 4.56
C LEU A 28 0.11 -11.98 4.99
N ASP A 29 -0.32 -12.70 6.02
CA ASP A 29 -1.59 -12.44 6.71
C ASP A 29 -1.49 -11.13 7.51
N ILE A 30 -2.45 -10.22 7.32
CA ILE A 30 -2.52 -8.94 8.04
C ILE A 30 -3.03 -9.08 9.49
N THR A 31 -3.56 -10.26 9.84
CA THR A 31 -4.01 -10.65 11.18
C THR A 31 -3.23 -11.87 11.70
N PRO A 32 -1.88 -11.80 11.77
CA PRO A 32 -1.04 -12.96 11.98
C PRO A 32 -1.17 -13.56 13.39
N LEU A 33 -1.03 -14.88 13.50
CA LEU A 33 -0.84 -15.55 14.80
C LEU A 33 0.57 -15.33 15.35
N VAL A 34 1.55 -15.27 14.44
CA VAL A 34 2.99 -15.09 14.70
C VAL A 34 3.61 -14.37 13.50
N GLU A 35 4.76 -13.73 13.70
CA GLU A 35 5.49 -13.12 12.58
C GLU A 35 5.81 -14.15 11.50
N GLY A 36 5.62 -13.76 10.23
CA GLY A 36 5.81 -14.65 9.08
C GLY A 36 4.63 -15.55 8.74
N HIS A 37 3.50 -15.43 9.43
CA HIS A 37 2.25 -16.09 9.01
C HIS A 37 1.91 -15.70 7.57
N THR A 38 1.96 -16.68 6.67
CA THR A 38 1.85 -16.48 5.22
C THR A 38 0.66 -17.27 4.69
N LEU A 39 -0.13 -16.64 3.81
CA LEU A 39 -1.23 -17.26 3.09
C LEU A 39 -0.77 -17.63 1.68
N VAL A 40 -1.18 -18.81 1.22
CA VAL A 40 -0.94 -19.31 -0.14
C VAL A 40 -2.26 -19.62 -0.79
N ILE A 41 -2.54 -18.97 -1.92
CA ILE A 41 -3.82 -19.04 -2.62
C ILE A 41 -3.64 -19.41 -4.09
N PRO A 42 -4.61 -20.08 -4.73
CA PRO A 42 -4.77 -20.01 -6.18
C PRO A 42 -5.19 -18.59 -6.57
N LYS A 43 -4.84 -18.13 -7.77
CA LYS A 43 -5.35 -16.86 -8.32
C LYS A 43 -6.80 -16.97 -8.77
N LYS A 44 -7.20 -18.18 -9.16
CA LYS A 44 -8.58 -18.53 -9.50
C LYS A 44 -9.41 -18.68 -8.23
N GLU A 45 -10.49 -17.91 -8.14
CA GLU A 45 -11.41 -17.94 -7.01
C GLU A 45 -12.21 -19.25 -6.97
N ILE A 46 -11.79 -20.13 -6.07
CA ILE A 46 -12.52 -21.35 -5.67
C ILE A 46 -12.61 -21.28 -4.15
N ASP A 47 -13.81 -21.40 -3.59
CA ASP A 47 -14.05 -21.18 -2.15
C ASP A 47 -13.29 -22.20 -1.28
N TYR A 48 -13.59 -23.48 -1.45
CA TYR A 48 -13.05 -24.52 -0.59
C TYR A 48 -11.94 -25.32 -1.27
N ILE A 49 -10.88 -25.65 -0.50
CA ILE A 49 -9.68 -26.28 -1.05
C ILE A 49 -9.96 -27.64 -1.72
N PHE A 50 -10.97 -28.38 -1.24
CA PHE A 50 -11.32 -29.69 -1.79
C PHE A 50 -12.25 -29.63 -3.00
N ASP A 51 -12.68 -28.42 -3.38
CA ASP A 51 -13.36 -28.19 -4.66
C ASP A 51 -12.36 -27.92 -5.80
N LEU A 52 -11.07 -27.76 -5.47
CA LEU A 52 -10.02 -27.66 -6.48
C LEU A 52 -9.88 -28.98 -7.26
N PRO A 53 -9.72 -28.92 -8.60
CA PRO A 53 -9.33 -30.09 -9.38
C PRO A 53 -8.04 -30.73 -8.83
N PRO A 54 -7.87 -32.06 -8.90
CA PRO A 54 -6.72 -32.74 -8.28
C PRO A 54 -5.35 -32.19 -8.67
N GLN A 55 -5.20 -31.74 -9.92
CA GLN A 55 -3.95 -31.14 -10.40
C GLN A 55 -3.71 -29.75 -9.81
N GLU A 56 -4.76 -28.92 -9.71
CA GLU A 56 -4.69 -27.58 -9.09
C GLU A 56 -4.41 -27.70 -7.58
N LEU A 57 -5.06 -28.65 -6.89
CA LEU A 57 -4.81 -28.93 -5.47
C LEU A 57 -3.35 -29.35 -5.21
N ALA A 58 -2.81 -30.23 -6.05
CA ALA A 58 -1.42 -30.67 -5.95
C ALA A 58 -0.44 -29.52 -6.25
N ALA A 59 -0.70 -28.73 -7.29
CA ALA A 59 0.12 -27.57 -7.65
C ALA A 59 0.17 -26.53 -6.52
N LEU A 60 -0.98 -26.25 -5.88
CA LEU A 60 -1.06 -25.35 -4.73
C LEU A 60 -0.18 -25.82 -3.57
N HIS A 61 -0.16 -27.12 -3.27
CA HIS A 61 0.69 -27.67 -2.21
C HIS A 61 2.19 -27.66 -2.57
N VAL A 62 2.54 -27.88 -3.84
CA VAL A 62 3.92 -27.76 -4.31
C VAL A 62 4.40 -26.31 -4.21
N PHE A 63 3.56 -25.36 -4.58
CA PHE A 63 3.84 -23.94 -4.41
C PHE A 63 3.96 -23.57 -2.92
N ALA A 64 3.04 -24.03 -2.07
CA ALA A 64 3.11 -23.83 -0.62
C ALA A 64 4.38 -24.42 0.01
N GLN A 65 4.85 -25.59 -0.46
CA GLN A 65 6.11 -26.17 0.00
C GLN A 65 7.31 -25.25 -0.29
N ARG A 66 7.37 -24.64 -1.47
CA ARG A 66 8.42 -23.68 -1.83
C ARG A 66 8.37 -22.45 -0.94
N VAL A 67 7.19 -21.89 -0.74
CA VAL A 67 6.97 -20.72 0.13
C VAL A 67 7.37 -21.04 1.58
N ALA A 68 6.98 -22.20 2.11
CA ALA A 68 7.30 -22.63 3.47
C ALA A 68 8.82 -22.68 3.73
N LYS A 69 9.61 -23.13 2.75
CA LYS A 69 11.09 -23.11 2.85
C LYS A 69 11.63 -21.68 2.95
N GLY A 70 11.10 -20.75 2.15
CA GLY A 70 11.45 -19.34 2.23
C GLY A 70 11.07 -18.72 3.57
N VAL A 71 9.88 -19.03 4.08
CA VAL A 71 9.39 -18.57 5.39
C VAL A 71 10.32 -19.06 6.50
N GLN A 72 10.65 -20.35 6.51
CA GLN A 72 11.54 -20.95 7.52
C GLN A 72 12.95 -20.35 7.49
N ALA A 73 13.47 -20.01 6.31
CA ALA A 73 14.79 -19.41 6.15
C ALA A 73 14.84 -17.94 6.60
N ALA A 74 13.74 -17.19 6.47
CA ALA A 74 13.66 -15.78 6.86
C ALA A 74 13.22 -15.57 8.31
N VAL A 75 12.39 -16.48 8.86
CA VAL A 75 11.83 -16.40 10.20
C VAL A 75 12.26 -17.63 11.00
N PRO A 76 13.25 -17.51 11.91
CA PRO A 76 13.74 -18.63 12.69
C PRO A 76 12.62 -19.32 13.48
N CYS A 77 12.40 -20.60 13.19
CA CYS A 77 11.39 -21.44 13.84
C CYS A 77 11.78 -22.92 13.79
N LYS A 78 11.15 -23.75 14.62
CA LYS A 78 11.42 -25.21 14.62
C LYS A 78 10.77 -25.92 13.44
N ARG A 79 9.55 -25.51 13.06
CA ARG A 79 8.75 -26.11 11.97
C ARG A 79 7.84 -25.05 11.36
N ILE A 80 7.40 -25.28 10.14
CA ILE A 80 6.25 -24.58 9.55
C ILE A 80 5.02 -25.45 9.73
N GLY A 81 4.02 -24.93 10.43
CA GLY A 81 2.68 -25.50 10.50
C GLY A 81 1.90 -25.22 9.22
N VAL A 82 1.07 -26.18 8.83
CA VAL A 82 0.15 -26.06 7.69
C VAL A 82 -1.27 -26.23 8.22
N ALA A 83 -2.14 -25.28 7.90
CA ALA A 83 -3.56 -25.37 8.25
C ALA A 83 -4.43 -24.90 7.08
N VAL A 84 -5.60 -25.53 6.94
CA VAL A 84 -6.67 -25.08 6.05
C VAL A 84 -7.95 -25.03 6.88
N ILE A 85 -8.61 -23.88 6.87
CA ILE A 85 -9.83 -23.63 7.67
C ILE A 85 -10.97 -23.21 6.75
N GLY A 86 -10.80 -22.11 5.98
CA GLY A 86 -11.76 -21.67 4.98
C GLY A 86 -13.04 -21.02 5.52
N LEU A 87 -13.14 -20.73 6.83
CA LEU A 87 -14.36 -20.18 7.43
C LEU A 87 -14.44 -18.64 7.38
N GLU A 88 -13.32 -17.95 7.19
CA GLU A 88 -13.25 -16.48 7.25
C GLU A 88 -13.34 -15.84 5.86
N VAL A 89 -12.54 -16.33 4.90
CA VAL A 89 -12.50 -15.83 3.52
C VAL A 89 -12.89 -16.97 2.57
N PRO A 90 -13.95 -16.81 1.76
CA PRO A 90 -14.46 -17.86 0.88
C PRO A 90 -13.62 -17.97 -0.41
N HIS A 91 -12.35 -18.30 -0.26
CA HIS A 91 -11.37 -18.50 -1.33
C HIS A 91 -10.26 -19.39 -0.78
N ALA A 92 -10.01 -20.54 -1.39
CA ALA A 92 -9.09 -21.57 -0.95
C ALA A 92 -7.72 -20.99 -0.58
N HIS A 93 -7.26 -21.28 0.63
CA HIS A 93 -6.00 -20.77 1.13
C HIS A 93 -5.36 -21.75 2.10
N ILE A 94 -4.05 -21.86 2.02
CA ILE A 94 -3.22 -22.60 2.95
C ILE A 94 -2.51 -21.60 3.86
N HIS A 95 -2.67 -21.78 5.18
CA HIS A 95 -1.89 -21.07 6.18
C HIS A 95 -0.54 -21.74 6.37
N LEU A 96 0.54 -20.96 6.28
CA LEU A 96 1.90 -21.36 6.63
C LEU A 96 2.34 -20.57 7.86
N ILE A 97 2.50 -21.26 9.00
CA ILE A 97 2.71 -20.62 10.31
C ILE A 97 4.07 -21.05 10.88
N PRO A 98 5.02 -20.13 11.11
CA PRO A 98 6.26 -20.42 11.84
C PRO A 98 6.00 -20.87 13.28
N MET A 99 6.38 -22.09 13.65
CA MET A 99 6.07 -22.67 14.97
C MET A 99 7.31 -22.99 15.79
N ASN A 100 7.27 -22.63 17.07
CA ASN A 100 8.22 -23.03 18.11
C ASN A 100 7.58 -23.91 19.20
N LYS A 101 6.26 -23.83 19.34
CA LYS A 101 5.39 -24.67 20.20
C LYS A 101 4.07 -24.96 19.48
N VAL A 102 3.37 -26.03 19.86
CA VAL A 102 2.09 -26.43 19.24
C VAL A 102 1.06 -25.30 19.33
N ALA A 103 1.03 -24.58 20.46
CA ALA A 103 0.10 -23.49 20.70
C ALA A 103 0.26 -22.29 19.75
N ASP A 104 1.36 -22.17 18.98
CA ASP A 104 1.55 -21.09 18.01
C ASP A 104 0.54 -21.18 16.85
N MET A 105 0.05 -22.38 16.53
CA MET A 105 -0.98 -22.64 15.52
C MET A 105 -2.36 -22.86 16.17
N ASN A 106 -2.69 -22.03 17.15
CA ASN A 106 -4.03 -21.98 17.72
C ASN A 106 -4.74 -20.71 17.26
N PHE A 107 -5.74 -20.86 16.39
CA PHE A 107 -6.46 -19.75 15.78
C PHE A 107 -7.32 -18.94 16.78
N ALA A 108 -7.59 -19.50 17.96
CA ALA A 108 -8.24 -18.82 19.07
C ALA A 108 -7.30 -17.90 19.86
N ASN A 109 -5.98 -17.94 19.62
CA ASN A 109 -5.06 -17.00 20.24
C ASN A 109 -5.34 -15.57 19.73
N PRO A 110 -5.03 -14.55 20.55
CA PRO A 110 -5.01 -13.17 20.08
C PRO A 110 -4.07 -13.03 18.87
N LYS A 111 -4.53 -12.35 17.82
CA LYS A 111 -3.68 -11.99 16.69
C LYS A 111 -2.66 -10.95 17.14
N ILE A 112 -1.42 -11.09 16.70
CA ILE A 112 -0.38 -10.11 17.03
C ILE A 112 -0.48 -8.92 16.08
N LYS A 113 -0.05 -7.74 16.55
CA LYS A 113 0.13 -6.57 15.69
C LYS A 113 1.58 -6.51 15.27
N VAL A 114 1.82 -6.46 13.97
CA VAL A 114 3.14 -6.28 13.38
C VAL A 114 3.11 -4.97 12.61
N ALA A 115 4.12 -4.12 12.83
CA ALA A 115 4.22 -2.85 12.14
C ALA A 115 4.42 -3.05 10.63
N ASP A 116 3.92 -2.13 9.81
CA ASP A 116 3.92 -2.24 8.34
C ASP A 116 5.33 -2.35 7.75
N ASP A 117 6.30 -1.62 8.31
CA ASP A 117 7.71 -1.70 7.95
C ASP A 117 8.28 -3.10 8.23
N ARG A 118 7.91 -3.70 9.36
CA ARG A 118 8.26 -5.06 9.72
C ARG A 118 7.58 -6.08 8.82
N MET A 119 6.31 -5.88 8.46
CA MET A 119 5.59 -6.72 7.50
C MET A 119 6.25 -6.68 6.11
N GLN A 120 6.62 -5.49 5.64
CA GLN A 120 7.34 -5.32 4.38
C GLN A 120 8.72 -5.98 4.43
N ALA A 121 9.47 -5.79 5.53
CA ALA A 121 10.77 -6.42 5.72
C ALA A 121 10.68 -7.96 5.74
N LEU A 122 9.66 -8.50 6.41
CA LEU A 122 9.36 -9.93 6.43
C LEU A 122 9.04 -10.44 5.03
N ALA A 123 8.14 -9.79 4.30
CA ALA A 123 7.76 -10.19 2.95
C ALA A 123 8.97 -10.22 2.00
N SER A 124 9.77 -9.16 2.00
CA SER A 124 11.01 -9.07 1.21
C SER A 124 12.04 -10.14 1.62
N ALA A 125 12.21 -10.37 2.93
CA ALA A 125 13.15 -11.37 3.42
C ALA A 125 12.72 -12.80 3.03
N ILE A 126 11.43 -13.10 3.10
CA ILE A 126 10.88 -14.39 2.68
C ILE A 126 11.00 -14.55 1.17
N ALA A 127 10.61 -13.52 0.39
CA ALA A 127 10.70 -13.52 -1.07
C ALA A 127 12.11 -13.84 -1.56
N ALA A 128 13.14 -13.24 -0.93
CA ALA A 128 14.54 -13.49 -1.24
C ALA A 128 15.02 -14.93 -0.95
N LYS A 129 14.21 -15.75 -0.28
CA LYS A 129 14.51 -17.13 0.10
C LYS A 129 13.62 -18.17 -0.59
N VAL A 130 12.66 -17.77 -1.42
CA VAL A 130 11.83 -18.71 -2.18
C VAL A 130 12.50 -19.06 -3.52
N ASP A 131 12.92 -20.32 -3.67
CA ASP A 131 13.56 -20.81 -4.89
C ASP A 131 12.59 -20.81 -6.10
N GLY A 132 13.10 -20.38 -7.25
CA GLY A 132 12.42 -20.47 -8.55
C GLY A 132 11.21 -19.54 -8.74
N GLY A 133 11.00 -18.57 -7.84
CA GLY A 133 10.10 -17.47 -8.14
C GLY A 133 10.69 -16.68 -9.30
N SER A 134 9.85 -16.18 -10.21
CA SER A 134 10.24 -15.00 -10.97
C SER A 134 10.63 -13.96 -9.91
N GLY A 135 11.92 -13.77 -9.67
CA GLY A 135 12.39 -12.53 -9.06
C GLY A 135 11.72 -11.46 -9.89
N LEU A 136 10.89 -10.62 -9.24
CA LEU A 136 10.04 -9.63 -9.89
C LEU A 136 10.83 -8.94 -11.00
N GLY A 137 10.63 -9.44 -12.23
CA GLY A 137 11.36 -9.09 -13.42
C GLY A 137 10.47 -8.16 -14.20
N ALA A 138 11.00 -6.97 -14.43
CA ALA A 138 10.41 -5.85 -15.14
C ALA A 138 9.57 -6.18 -16.40
N ALA A 139 8.62 -5.26 -16.65
CA ALA A 139 7.88 -4.91 -17.89
C ALA A 139 6.38 -5.31 -17.89
N ALA A 140 5.41 -4.43 -18.15
CA ALA A 140 5.35 -3.24 -19.03
C ALA A 140 5.21 -1.90 -18.25
N THR A 141 6.20 -0.99 -18.24
CA THR A 141 6.55 0.02 -19.27
C THR A 141 5.50 1.13 -19.52
N GLY A 142 5.17 1.88 -18.48
CA GLY A 142 5.42 3.34 -18.51
C GLY A 142 6.80 3.54 -17.87
N ALA A 143 7.67 4.34 -18.48
CA ALA A 143 9.10 4.46 -18.18
C ALA A 143 9.48 4.18 -16.70
N ALA A 144 10.45 3.27 -16.51
CA ALA A 144 10.90 2.79 -15.20
C ALA A 144 11.06 3.96 -14.20
N PRO A 145 10.51 3.88 -12.97
CA PRO A 145 10.92 4.80 -11.94
C PRO A 145 12.33 4.35 -11.53
N ALA A 146 13.28 5.28 -11.57
CA ALA A 146 14.60 5.09 -10.98
C ALA A 146 14.45 4.55 -9.54
N ALA A 147 15.44 3.78 -9.08
CA ALA A 147 15.48 3.06 -7.81
C ALA A 147 15.32 3.90 -6.53
N ASP A 148 14.92 5.18 -6.61
CA ASP A 148 15.22 6.16 -5.57
C ASP A 148 14.00 6.97 -5.09
N ASP A 149 12.75 6.68 -5.47
CA ASP A 149 11.54 7.41 -4.98
C ASP A 149 10.76 6.72 -3.86
N THR A 150 11.46 6.45 -2.75
CA THR A 150 10.84 5.97 -1.50
C THR A 150 9.74 6.91 -1.00
N THR A 151 9.88 8.21 -1.28
CA THR A 151 8.91 9.26 -0.93
C THR A 151 7.58 9.05 -1.64
N LEU A 152 7.58 8.92 -2.98
CA LEU A 152 6.36 8.71 -3.76
C LEU A 152 5.63 7.43 -3.36
N ALA A 153 6.39 6.35 -3.12
CA ALA A 153 5.83 5.08 -2.67
C ALA A 153 5.14 5.22 -1.30
N GLN A 154 5.71 5.99 -0.38
CA GLN A 154 5.10 6.23 0.93
C GLN A 154 3.86 7.13 0.82
N LEU A 155 3.90 8.16 -0.03
CA LEU A 155 2.75 9.00 -0.35
C LEU A 155 1.60 8.19 -0.95
N GLN A 156 1.89 7.25 -1.85
CA GLN A 156 0.89 6.32 -2.41
C GLN A 156 0.15 5.52 -1.34
N ARG A 157 0.86 5.02 -0.33
CA ARG A 157 0.23 4.27 0.77
C ARG A 157 -0.63 5.17 1.65
N LEU A 158 -0.10 6.34 2.02
CA LEU A 158 -0.79 7.26 2.93
C LEU A 158 -2.06 7.85 2.29
N THR A 159 -2.06 8.06 0.98
CA THR A 159 -3.20 8.62 0.22
C THR A 159 -4.20 7.57 -0.26
N GLN A 160 -3.87 6.27 -0.21
CA GLN A 160 -4.68 5.20 -0.80
C GLN A 160 -6.14 5.18 -0.28
N GLY A 161 -7.11 5.50 -1.13
CA GLY A 161 -8.51 5.51 -0.73
C GLY A 161 -8.86 6.63 0.26
N LEU A 162 -8.04 7.68 0.34
CA LEU A 162 -8.44 8.96 0.93
C LEU A 162 -8.99 9.85 -0.17
N ASN A 163 -10.17 10.40 0.09
CA ASN A 163 -10.79 11.43 -0.73
C ASN A 163 -10.79 12.74 0.03
N PHE A 164 -10.37 13.81 -0.64
CA PHE A 164 -10.59 15.16 -0.19
C PHE A 164 -12.07 15.51 -0.42
N ILE A 165 -12.80 15.67 0.67
CA ILE A 165 -14.20 16.10 0.67
C ILE A 165 -14.26 17.65 0.57
N SER A 166 -14.78 18.16 -0.54
CA SER A 166 -15.26 19.55 -0.68
C SER A 166 -16.77 19.53 -1.02
N GLU A 167 -17.25 20.29 -2.02
CA GLU A 167 -18.56 20.05 -2.62
C GLU A 167 -18.66 18.72 -3.38
N SER A 168 -17.52 18.21 -3.85
CA SER A 168 -17.39 16.88 -4.43
C SER A 168 -16.21 16.13 -3.82
N ASP A 169 -16.30 14.82 -3.77
CA ASP A 169 -15.19 13.97 -3.31
C ASP A 169 -14.18 13.77 -4.45
N ALA A 170 -12.93 14.15 -4.21
CA ALA A 170 -11.83 13.91 -5.13
C ALA A 170 -10.71 13.09 -4.46
N PRO A 171 -10.10 12.10 -5.14
CA PRO A 171 -9.00 11.34 -4.56
C PRO A 171 -7.79 12.23 -4.28
N LEU A 172 -6.98 11.83 -3.30
CA LEU A 172 -5.63 12.35 -3.13
C LEU A 172 -4.68 11.58 -4.05
N GLU A 173 -4.20 12.22 -5.11
CA GLU A 173 -3.25 11.65 -6.06
C GLU A 173 -1.82 11.90 -5.60
N PRO A 174 -1.03 10.87 -5.27
CA PRO A 174 0.36 11.03 -4.87
C PRO A 174 1.21 11.48 -6.06
N VAL A 175 2.06 12.49 -5.86
CA VAL A 175 2.87 13.09 -6.94
C VAL A 175 4.31 13.28 -6.51
N SER A 176 5.22 13.15 -7.46
CA SER A 176 6.65 13.44 -7.32
C SER A 176 7.18 14.00 -8.63
N TYR A 177 7.89 15.11 -8.54
CA TYR A 177 8.42 15.85 -9.68
C TYR A 177 9.90 16.13 -9.50
N ALA A 178 10.65 15.97 -10.59
CA ALA A 178 11.99 16.52 -10.67
C ALA A 178 11.91 18.06 -10.59
N ALA A 179 12.58 18.67 -9.62
CA ALA A 179 12.57 20.11 -9.43
C ALA A 179 14.00 20.65 -9.31
N PRO A 180 14.30 21.86 -9.86
CA PRO A 180 15.58 22.52 -9.65
C PRO A 180 15.91 22.67 -8.17
N ALA A 181 17.19 22.64 -7.80
CA ALA A 181 17.61 22.90 -6.43
C ALA A 181 17.34 24.37 -6.02
N GLY A 182 17.02 24.60 -4.74
CA GLY A 182 16.79 25.93 -4.18
C GLY A 182 15.34 26.40 -4.23
N ASN A 183 15.13 27.71 -4.08
CA ASN A 183 13.79 28.30 -4.09
C ASN A 183 13.13 28.11 -5.46
N LEU A 184 11.86 27.69 -5.49
CA LEU A 184 11.12 27.43 -6.72
C LEU A 184 10.06 28.53 -6.93
N PRO A 185 10.29 29.50 -7.83
CA PRO A 185 9.29 30.51 -8.19
C PRO A 185 7.98 29.89 -8.68
N LEU A 186 6.85 30.59 -8.48
CA LEU A 186 5.52 30.07 -8.81
C LEU A 186 5.35 29.74 -10.30
N ASP A 187 5.94 30.53 -11.20
CA ASP A 187 5.94 30.27 -12.64
C ASP A 187 6.66 28.95 -12.98
N LYS A 188 7.75 28.65 -12.27
CA LYS A 188 8.49 27.38 -12.41
C LYS A 188 7.75 26.22 -11.76
N LEU A 189 7.08 26.44 -10.64
CA LEU A 189 6.19 25.45 -10.03
C LEU A 189 5.10 25.00 -11.01
N LEU A 190 4.37 25.95 -11.61
CA LEU A 190 3.31 25.67 -12.58
C LEU A 190 3.84 24.85 -13.76
N GLN A 191 5.02 25.21 -14.27
CA GLN A 191 5.68 24.44 -15.34
C GLN A 191 5.99 23.00 -14.92
N VAL A 192 6.48 22.79 -13.68
CA VAL A 192 6.83 21.46 -13.14
C VAL A 192 5.59 20.59 -12.95
N VAL A 193 4.48 21.16 -12.47
CA VAL A 193 3.23 20.42 -12.23
C VAL A 193 2.33 20.31 -13.47
N GLY A 194 2.74 20.91 -14.60
CA GLY A 194 2.01 20.84 -15.87
C GLY A 194 0.79 21.77 -15.96
N GLU A 195 0.74 22.82 -15.15
CA GLU A 195 -0.34 23.81 -15.15
C GLU A 195 -0.10 24.95 -16.15
N PRO A 196 -1.15 25.62 -16.66
CA PRO A 196 -1.00 26.74 -17.58
C PRO A 196 -0.15 27.87 -17.01
N ALA A 197 0.75 28.42 -17.82
CA ALA A 197 1.52 29.60 -17.46
C ALA A 197 0.59 30.79 -17.17
N GLY A 198 0.78 31.45 -16.03
CA GLY A 198 -0.06 32.57 -15.60
C GLY A 198 -1.35 32.17 -14.90
N ALA A 199 -1.57 30.87 -14.62
CA ALA A 199 -2.67 30.44 -13.74
C ALA A 199 -2.57 31.14 -12.38
N LYS A 200 -3.72 31.54 -11.82
CA LYS A 200 -3.80 32.13 -10.49
C LYS A 200 -3.38 31.07 -9.46
N VAL A 201 -2.46 31.42 -8.57
CA VAL A 201 -2.02 30.54 -7.48
C VAL A 201 -2.26 31.20 -6.13
N GLU A 202 -2.92 30.49 -5.23
CA GLU A 202 -3.08 30.83 -3.83
C GLU A 202 -2.29 29.84 -2.97
N GLN A 203 -1.56 30.35 -1.97
CA GLN A 203 -0.79 29.52 -1.04
C GLN A 203 -1.53 29.39 0.29
N VAL A 204 -1.72 28.16 0.75
CA VAL A 204 -2.39 27.83 2.02
C VAL A 204 -1.50 26.89 2.83
N GLU A 205 -1.42 27.12 4.14
CA GLU A 205 -0.64 26.23 5.03
C GLU A 205 -1.32 24.84 5.12
N LEU A 206 -0.51 23.79 5.23
CA LEU A 206 -0.99 22.41 5.17
C LEU A 206 -1.98 22.05 6.29
N THR A 207 -1.70 22.46 7.52
CA THR A 207 -2.57 22.22 8.69
C THR A 207 -3.91 22.91 8.52
N GLU A 208 -3.91 24.15 8.05
CA GLU A 208 -5.12 24.90 7.74
C GLU A 208 -5.92 24.22 6.60
N PHE A 209 -5.23 23.76 5.55
CA PHE A 209 -5.85 23.07 4.42
C PHE A 209 -6.52 21.74 4.82
N LEU A 210 -5.89 20.95 5.70
CA LEU A 210 -6.39 19.66 6.16
C LEU A 210 -7.20 19.72 7.47
N ARG A 211 -7.48 20.91 8.02
CA ARG A 211 -8.10 21.07 9.35
C ARG A 211 -9.42 20.33 9.50
N ASN A 212 -10.24 20.33 8.45
CA ASN A 212 -11.56 19.69 8.46
C ASN A 212 -11.45 18.17 8.33
N HIS A 213 -10.45 17.67 7.63
CA HIS A 213 -10.21 16.24 7.40
C HIS A 213 -9.44 15.58 8.54
N THR A 214 -8.77 16.37 9.39
CA THR A 214 -8.00 15.88 10.54
C THR A 214 -8.77 15.99 11.87
N ALA A 215 -9.89 16.71 11.91
CA ALA A 215 -10.71 16.82 13.12
C ALA A 215 -11.46 15.51 13.42
N ASP A 216 -11.54 15.12 14.70
CA ASP A 216 -12.22 13.87 15.13
C ASP A 216 -13.72 13.84 14.77
N ASN A 217 -14.38 15.00 14.82
CA ASN A 217 -15.76 15.21 14.37
C ASN A 217 -15.80 16.03 13.07
N GLY A 218 -14.82 15.81 12.19
CA GLY A 218 -14.61 16.56 10.96
C GLY A 218 -15.47 16.12 9.79
N VAL A 219 -15.11 16.60 8.61
CA VAL A 219 -15.85 16.38 7.35
C VAL A 219 -15.88 14.90 6.92
N THR A 220 -14.94 14.08 7.42
CA THR A 220 -14.84 12.66 7.08
C THR A 220 -15.97 11.82 7.67
N GLY A 221 -16.61 12.28 8.76
CA GLY A 221 -17.60 11.50 9.51
C GLY A 221 -17.08 10.19 10.13
N ASP A 222 -15.78 9.93 10.01
CA ASP A 222 -15.11 8.69 10.42
C ASP A 222 -13.74 9.03 11.04
N VAL A 223 -13.59 8.67 12.32
CA VAL A 223 -12.39 8.88 13.12
C VAL A 223 -11.19 8.11 12.57
N ALA A 224 -11.41 6.92 11.98
CA ALA A 224 -10.34 6.14 11.34
C ALA A 224 -9.81 6.88 10.11
N ILE A 225 -10.69 7.43 9.28
CA ILE A 225 -10.30 8.25 8.11
C ILE A 225 -9.61 9.54 8.58
N ALA A 226 -10.13 10.21 9.61
CA ALA A 226 -9.50 11.42 10.16
C ALA A 226 -8.08 11.15 10.68
N ASN A 227 -7.87 10.01 11.34
CA ASN A 227 -6.53 9.60 11.79
C ASN A 227 -5.58 9.30 10.63
N ARG A 228 -6.08 8.79 9.50
CA ARG A 228 -5.26 8.61 8.29
C ARG A 228 -4.86 9.95 7.68
N PHE A 229 -5.75 10.94 7.66
CA PHE A 229 -5.41 12.32 7.29
C PHE A 229 -4.37 12.93 8.24
N LYS A 230 -4.46 12.69 9.55
CA LYS A 230 -3.44 13.13 10.52
C LYS A 230 -2.08 12.49 10.23
N ALA A 231 -2.05 11.20 9.90
CA ALA A 231 -0.81 10.49 9.56
C ALA A 231 -0.19 11.04 8.26
N LEU A 232 -1.00 11.30 7.23
CA LEU A 232 -0.55 11.94 6.00
C LEU A 232 0.00 13.36 6.28
N GLN A 233 -0.74 14.18 7.03
CA GLN A 233 -0.29 15.51 7.43
C GLN A 233 1.04 15.45 8.19
N LEU A 234 1.19 14.52 9.12
CA LEU A 234 2.40 14.35 9.91
C LEU A 234 3.60 13.99 9.03
N TYR A 235 3.43 13.00 8.15
CA TYR A 235 4.45 12.59 7.19
C TYR A 235 4.92 13.77 6.32
N LEU A 236 3.98 14.50 5.72
CA LEU A 236 4.28 15.67 4.89
C LEU A 236 5.01 16.78 5.65
N LYS A 237 4.83 16.91 6.97
CA LYS A 237 5.53 17.92 7.80
C LYS A 237 6.90 17.46 8.30
N GLN A 238 7.12 16.15 8.42
CA GLN A 238 8.34 15.57 8.99
C GLN A 238 9.34 15.16 7.92
N GLU A 239 8.86 14.59 6.82
CA GLU A 239 9.69 13.95 5.80
C GLU A 239 9.93 14.83 4.58
N LEU A 240 9.14 15.90 4.43
CA LEU A 240 9.30 16.87 3.36
C LEU A 240 9.63 18.25 3.92
N ASP A 241 10.68 18.87 3.36
CA ASP A 241 11.09 20.22 3.71
C ASP A 241 10.21 21.27 3.03
N GLY A 242 9.79 22.27 3.82
CA GLY A 242 9.05 23.43 3.33
C GLY A 242 7.65 23.12 2.74
N THR A 243 6.96 22.10 3.23
CA THR A 243 5.65 21.71 2.67
C THR A 243 4.62 22.84 2.69
N GLN A 244 4.07 23.13 1.52
CA GLN A 244 3.09 24.19 1.28
C GLN A 244 1.97 23.68 0.36
N VAL A 245 0.75 24.18 0.55
CA VAL A 245 -0.37 23.90 -0.38
C VAL A 245 -0.50 25.03 -1.39
N TYR A 246 -0.58 24.66 -2.67
CA TYR A 246 -0.79 25.56 -3.80
C TYR A 246 -2.14 25.24 -4.45
N ARG A 247 -3.06 26.19 -4.41
CA ARG A 247 -4.36 26.13 -5.10
C ARG A 247 -4.22 26.87 -6.43
N VAL A 248 -4.37 26.14 -7.53
CA VAL A 248 -4.13 26.63 -8.89
C VAL A 248 -5.44 26.66 -9.67
N GLY A 249 -5.75 27.84 -10.22
CA GLY A 249 -6.93 28.07 -11.04
C GLY A 249 -7.88 29.12 -10.46
N SER A 250 -8.92 29.40 -11.23
CA SER A 250 -10.02 30.29 -10.84
C SER A 250 -11.29 29.77 -11.49
N GLY A 251 -12.30 29.44 -10.69
CA GLY A 251 -13.55 28.85 -11.18
C GLY A 251 -14.02 27.70 -10.30
N PRO A 252 -14.99 26.91 -10.77
CA PRO A 252 -15.64 25.90 -9.95
C PRO A 252 -14.78 24.68 -9.65
N GLN A 253 -13.67 24.50 -10.37
CA GLN A 253 -12.67 23.47 -10.11
C GLN A 253 -11.30 24.10 -9.97
N VAL A 254 -10.64 23.83 -8.84
CA VAL A 254 -9.31 24.33 -8.50
C VAL A 254 -8.42 23.14 -8.20
N HIS A 255 -7.25 23.04 -8.83
CA HIS A 255 -6.29 22.00 -8.51
C HIS A 255 -5.51 22.39 -7.26
N ALA A 256 -5.48 21.52 -6.26
CA ALA A 256 -4.71 21.73 -5.04
C ALA A 256 -3.51 20.78 -5.01
N TYR A 257 -2.34 21.33 -4.73
CA TYR A 257 -1.08 20.61 -4.64
C TYR A 257 -0.45 20.85 -3.27
N ALA A 258 -0.38 19.82 -2.41
CA ALA A 258 0.38 19.87 -1.17
C ALA A 258 1.78 19.32 -1.45
N LEU A 259 2.80 20.19 -1.51
CA LEU A 259 4.13 19.84 -2.01
C LEU A 259 5.23 20.32 -1.06
N GLY A 260 6.24 19.48 -0.86
CA GLY A 260 7.49 19.79 -0.16
C GLY A 260 8.67 19.07 -0.80
N ARG A 261 9.89 19.35 -0.34
CA ARG A 261 11.10 18.74 -0.89
C ARG A 261 11.50 17.49 -0.11
N ASP A 262 11.72 16.40 -0.82
CA ASP A 262 12.24 15.18 -0.20
C ASP A 262 13.78 15.20 -0.04
N ALA A 263 14.32 14.16 0.59
CA ALA A 263 15.77 14.03 0.80
C ALA A 263 16.59 13.96 -0.50
N ALA A 264 15.97 13.57 -1.63
CA ALA A 264 16.60 13.57 -2.95
C ALA A 264 16.46 14.93 -3.67
N GLY A 265 15.82 15.92 -3.03
CA GLY A 265 15.57 17.25 -3.56
C GLY A 265 14.41 17.35 -4.54
N ARG A 266 13.63 16.27 -4.73
CA ARG A 266 12.43 16.27 -5.57
C ARG A 266 11.29 16.98 -4.88
N LEU A 267 10.37 17.50 -5.67
CA LEU A 267 9.13 18.07 -5.16
C LEU A 267 8.08 16.97 -5.08
N ALA A 268 7.67 16.59 -3.87
CA ALA A 268 6.78 15.46 -3.63
C ALA A 268 5.60 15.85 -2.75
N GLY A 269 4.51 15.07 -2.81
CA GLY A 269 3.34 15.22 -1.95
C GLY A 269 2.09 14.66 -2.61
N PHE A 270 0.99 15.41 -2.59
CA PHE A 270 -0.24 15.00 -3.27
C PHE A 270 -0.89 16.14 -4.07
N LYS A 271 -1.67 15.73 -5.07
CA LYS A 271 -2.59 16.55 -5.86
C LYS A 271 -4.03 16.13 -5.55
N THR A 272 -4.96 17.08 -5.57
CA THR A 272 -6.40 16.79 -5.60
C THR A 272 -7.14 17.89 -6.34
N VAL A 273 -8.44 17.71 -6.55
CA VAL A 273 -9.31 18.71 -7.19
C VAL A 273 -10.33 19.19 -6.17
N LEU A 274 -10.40 20.49 -5.97
CA LEU A 274 -11.40 21.15 -5.15
C LEU A 274 -12.54 21.61 -6.06
N THR A 275 -13.76 21.26 -5.70
CA THR A 275 -14.97 21.87 -6.27
C THR A 275 -15.52 22.91 -5.30
N GLU A 276 -15.70 24.15 -5.78
CA GLU A 276 -16.14 25.33 -5.00
C GLU A 276 -17.05 26.22 -5.87
N THR A 277 -18.28 26.50 -5.44
CA THR A 277 -19.24 27.37 -6.16
C THR A 277 -19.19 28.84 -5.78
#